data_AF-A0A938VQY2-F1
#
_entry.id   AF-A0A938VQY2-F1
#
_cell.length_a   1.000
_cell.length_b   1.000
_cell.length_c   1.000
_cell.angle_alpha   90.00
_cell.angle_beta   90.00
_cell.angle_gamma   90.00
#
_symmetry.space_group_name_H-M   'P 1'
#
loop_
_entity.id
_entity.type
_entity.pdbx_description
1 polymer ?
#
loop_
_entity_poly.entity_id
_entity_poly.type
_entity_poly.pdbx_seq_one_letter_code
_entity_poly.pdbx_strand_id
1 'polypeptide(L)'
;YNVSRLAQAAGVAALDDLAWAEAHWAAIRQRREAFAAALRGQLGLHVYPSQANFVLVDTAPWDAAALQAALEARRILVRRFTDDARIANALRISIGSQAEVQAVTDALRAEVAALGHVDPSAARSRA
;
A
#
# COMPACT_ATOMS: atom_id res chain seq x y z
N TYR A 1 22.90 19.08 -20.73
CA TYR A 1 23.18 18.55 -19.38
C TYR A 1 21.86 18.24 -18.69
N ASN A 2 21.53 16.95 -18.53
CA ASN A 2 20.23 16.45 -18.03
C ASN A 2 20.24 16.03 -16.54
N VAL A 3 21.41 16.00 -15.89
CA VAL A 3 21.56 15.62 -14.47
C VAL A 3 22.34 16.71 -13.73
N SER A 4 21.79 17.21 -12.62
CA SER A 4 22.43 18.25 -11.80
C SER A 4 23.68 17.71 -11.10
N ARG A 5 24.63 18.61 -10.78
CA ARG A 5 25.86 18.23 -10.05
C ARG A 5 25.55 17.57 -8.69
N LEU A 6 24.53 18.06 -7.98
CA LEU A 6 24.12 17.49 -6.70
C LEU A 6 23.52 16.09 -6.86
N ALA A 7 22.70 15.86 -7.89
CA ALA A 7 22.15 14.53 -8.16
C ALA A 7 23.24 13.51 -8.54
N GLN A 8 24.27 13.94 -9.27
CA GLN A 8 25.43 13.09 -9.57
C GLN A 8 26.20 12.71 -8.30
N ALA A 9 26.49 13.70 -7.43
CA ALA A 9 27.18 13.44 -6.16
C ALA A 9 26.37 12.50 -5.24
N ALA A 10 25.07 12.72 -5.11
CA ALA A 10 24.19 11.85 -4.34
C ALA A 10 24.08 10.44 -4.93
N GLY A 11 24.05 10.32 -6.26
CA GLY A 11 24.02 9.03 -6.95
C GLY A 11 25.29 8.21 -6.69
N VAL A 12 26.46 8.82 -6.74
CA VAL A 12 27.73 8.14 -6.40
C VAL A 12 27.72 7.68 -4.95
N ALA A 13 27.40 8.56 -4.00
CA ALA A 13 27.35 8.19 -2.59
C ALA A 13 26.35 7.06 -2.29
N ALA A 14 25.19 7.04 -2.96
CA ALA A 14 24.20 5.97 -2.82
C ALA A 14 24.68 4.64 -3.41
N LEU A 15 25.49 4.65 -4.46
CA LEU A 15 26.07 3.44 -5.06
C LEU A 15 27.23 2.88 -4.24
N ASP A 16 27.97 3.73 -3.52
CA ASP A 16 29.08 3.32 -2.65
C ASP A 16 28.60 2.66 -1.34
N ASP A 17 27.38 2.95 -0.87
CA ASP A 17 26.81 2.40 0.36
C ASP A 17 25.85 1.21 0.11
N LEU A 18 26.39 0.15 -0.49
CA LEU A 18 25.63 -1.08 -0.76
C LEU A 18 25.14 -1.77 0.53
N ALA A 19 25.92 -1.72 1.60
CA ALA A 19 25.56 -2.36 2.87
C ALA A 19 24.28 -1.75 3.45
N TRP A 20 24.15 -0.42 3.42
CA TRP A 20 22.91 0.24 3.82
C TRP A 20 21.74 -0.15 2.92
N ALA A 21 21.95 -0.18 1.59
CA ALA A 21 20.90 -0.53 0.64
C ALA A 21 20.37 -1.96 0.85
N GLU A 22 21.25 -2.93 1.04
CA GLU A 22 20.89 -4.33 1.30
C GLU A 22 20.09 -4.49 2.60
N ALA A 23 20.55 -3.84 3.68
CA ALA A 23 19.82 -3.82 4.94
C ALA A 23 18.43 -3.18 4.80
N HIS A 24 18.35 -2.08 4.04
CA HIS A 24 17.09 -1.40 3.76
C HIS A 24 16.12 -2.29 2.95
N TRP A 25 16.59 -2.96 1.90
CA TRP A 25 15.78 -3.89 1.10
C TRP A 25 15.31 -5.10 1.91
N ALA A 26 16.17 -5.66 2.76
CA ALA A 26 15.80 -6.73 3.68
C ALA A 26 14.67 -6.26 4.62
N ALA A 27 14.80 -5.08 5.20
CA ALA A 27 13.80 -4.53 6.10
C ALA A 27 12.47 -4.20 5.39
N ILE A 28 12.49 -3.72 4.13
CA ILE A 28 11.27 -3.56 3.31
C ILE A 28 10.60 -4.91 3.06
N ARG A 29 11.36 -5.94 2.68
CA ARG A 29 10.83 -7.28 2.41
C ARG A 29 10.14 -7.87 3.64
N GLN A 30 10.80 -7.81 4.80
CA GLN A 30 10.25 -8.28 6.07
C GLN A 30 8.95 -7.52 6.43
N ARG A 31 8.96 -6.18 6.36
CA ARG A 31 7.78 -5.37 6.65
C ARG A 31 6.64 -5.63 5.68
N ARG A 32 6.93 -5.78 4.38
CA ARG A 32 5.95 -6.11 3.35
C ARG A 32 5.26 -7.43 3.62
N GLU A 33 6.02 -8.46 3.98
CA GLU A 33 5.49 -9.79 4.29
C GLU A 33 4.62 -9.77 5.54
N ALA A 34 5.10 -9.16 6.62
CA ALA A 34 4.34 -8.99 7.85
C ALA A 34 3.04 -8.19 7.63
N PHE A 35 3.12 -7.09 6.89
CA PHE A 35 1.95 -6.26 6.57
C PHE A 35 0.93 -7.04 5.72
N ALA A 36 1.38 -7.72 4.66
CA ALA A 36 0.49 -8.52 3.83
C ALA A 36 -0.16 -9.67 4.62
N ALA A 37 0.57 -10.30 5.53
CA ALA A 37 0.02 -11.32 6.43
C ALA A 37 -1.02 -10.75 7.38
N ALA A 38 -0.76 -9.56 7.96
CA ALA A 38 -1.71 -8.88 8.84
C ALA A 38 -3.01 -8.52 8.11
N LEU A 39 -2.93 -7.94 6.91
CA LEU A 39 -4.13 -7.60 6.12
C LEU A 39 -4.96 -8.84 5.76
N ARG A 40 -4.31 -9.94 5.36
CA ARG A 40 -5.01 -11.20 5.06
C ARG A 40 -5.66 -11.80 6.30
N GLY A 41 -4.91 -11.91 7.40
CA GLY A 41 -5.34 -12.62 8.60
C GLY A 41 -6.30 -11.84 9.49
N GLN A 42 -6.13 -10.51 9.59
CA GLN A 42 -6.90 -9.67 10.51
C GLN A 42 -8.12 -9.04 9.83
N LEU A 43 -8.03 -8.75 8.53
CA LEU A 43 -9.07 -8.02 7.79
C LEU A 43 -9.73 -8.85 6.69
N GLY A 44 -9.23 -10.05 6.40
CA GLY A 44 -9.76 -10.90 5.32
C GLY A 44 -9.53 -10.32 3.92
N LEU A 45 -8.66 -9.33 3.79
CA LEU A 45 -8.41 -8.64 2.52
C LEU A 45 -7.55 -9.50 1.59
N HIS A 46 -7.87 -9.46 0.29
CA HIS A 46 -7.02 -10.09 -0.71
C HIS A 46 -5.82 -9.19 -1.03
N VAL A 47 -4.61 -9.70 -0.77
CA VAL A 47 -3.35 -9.00 -1.03
C VAL A 47 -2.56 -9.75 -2.10
N TYR A 48 -2.32 -9.09 -3.23
CA TYR A 48 -1.55 -9.66 -4.33
C TYR A 48 -0.08 -9.88 -3.95
N PRO A 49 0.57 -10.95 -4.43
CA PRO A 49 2.01 -11.13 -4.27
C PRO A 49 2.77 -9.92 -4.84
N SER A 50 3.74 -9.40 -4.09
CA SER A 50 4.52 -8.24 -4.50
C SER A 50 6.00 -8.50 -4.32
N GLN A 51 6.78 -8.08 -5.32
CA GLN A 51 8.24 -7.98 -5.26
C GLN A 51 8.73 -6.53 -5.18
N ALA A 52 7.81 -5.57 -5.08
CA ALA A 52 8.11 -4.14 -4.97
C ALA A 52 8.15 -3.66 -3.50
N ASN A 53 8.28 -2.34 -3.32
CA ASN A 53 8.17 -1.63 -2.04
C ASN A 53 6.72 -1.21 -1.69
N PHE A 54 5.72 -1.88 -2.26
CA PHE A 54 4.31 -1.66 -2.00
C PHE A 54 3.55 -2.99 -2.10
N VAL A 55 2.31 -3.01 -1.61
CA VAL A 55 1.35 -4.10 -1.88
C VAL A 55 0.12 -3.54 -2.57
N LEU A 56 -0.50 -4.34 -3.44
CA LEU A 56 -1.82 -4.06 -3.99
C LEU A 56 -2.83 -4.88 -3.20
N VAL A 57 -3.88 -4.21 -2.73
CA VAL A 57 -4.90 -4.79 -1.86
C VAL A 57 -6.25 -4.61 -2.55
N ASP A 58 -6.92 -5.70 -2.90
CA ASP A 58 -8.33 -5.64 -3.27
C ASP A 58 -9.15 -5.42 -2.00
N THR A 59 -9.93 -4.34 -1.98
CA THR A 59 -10.70 -3.96 -0.82
C THR A 59 -12.09 -4.56 -0.79
N ALA A 60 -12.49 -5.35 -1.80
CA ALA A 60 -13.78 -6.01 -1.79
C ALA A 60 -13.94 -6.83 -0.51
N PRO A 61 -15.11 -6.79 0.15
CA PRO A 61 -16.40 -6.19 -0.25
C PRO A 61 -16.50 -4.65 -0.13
N TRP A 62 -15.53 -3.99 0.50
CA TRP A 62 -15.57 -2.55 0.78
C TRP A 62 -15.16 -1.71 -0.44
N ASP A 63 -15.81 -0.56 -0.58
CA ASP A 63 -15.49 0.42 -1.62
C ASP A 63 -14.12 1.06 -1.35
N ALA A 64 -13.21 0.90 -2.32
CA ALA A 64 -11.86 1.45 -2.25
C ALA A 64 -11.87 2.99 -2.17
N ALA A 65 -12.85 3.67 -2.76
CA ALA A 65 -12.92 5.13 -2.69
C ALA A 65 -13.26 5.63 -1.28
N ALA A 66 -14.26 5.01 -0.63
CA ALA A 66 -14.58 5.27 0.77
C ALA A 66 -13.40 5.00 1.71
N LEU A 67 -12.74 3.85 1.57
CA LEU A 67 -11.56 3.52 2.38
C LEU A 67 -10.40 4.51 2.14
N GLN A 68 -10.15 4.89 0.89
CA GLN A 68 -9.12 5.89 0.57
C GLN A 68 -9.41 7.23 1.28
N ALA A 69 -10.64 7.72 1.20
CA ALA A 69 -11.04 8.98 1.83
C ALA A 69 -10.91 8.92 3.36
N ALA A 70 -11.28 7.79 3.97
CA ALA A 70 -11.15 7.59 5.40
C ALA A 70 -9.68 7.53 5.88
N LEU A 71 -8.81 6.87 5.10
CA LEU A 71 -7.36 6.89 5.34
C LEU A 71 -6.78 8.31 5.19
N GLU A 72 -7.21 9.04 4.16
CA GLU A 72 -6.78 10.42 3.93
C GLU A 72 -7.18 11.36 5.08
N ALA A 73 -8.39 11.19 5.63
CA ALA A 73 -8.84 11.92 6.82
C ALA A 73 -7.96 11.66 8.06
N ARG A 74 -7.29 10.49 8.11
CA ARG A 74 -6.29 10.13 9.12
C ARG A 74 -4.86 10.51 8.73
N ARG A 75 -4.69 11.32 7.68
CA ARG A 75 -3.41 11.75 7.09
C ARG A 75 -2.56 10.59 6.54
N ILE A 76 -3.22 9.51 6.12
CA ILE A 76 -2.59 8.34 5.49
C ILE A 76 -2.89 8.38 3.99
N LEU A 77 -1.86 8.65 3.18
CA LEU A 77 -2.01 8.74 1.73
C LEU A 77 -1.72 7.39 1.07
N VAL A 78 -2.71 6.88 0.34
CA VAL A 78 -2.61 5.67 -0.48
C VAL A 78 -3.04 5.96 -1.92
N ARG A 79 -2.61 5.13 -2.86
CA ARG A 79 -2.95 5.31 -4.28
C ARG A 79 -4.06 4.33 -4.69
N ARG A 80 -5.17 4.88 -5.17
CA ARG A 80 -6.20 4.15 -5.93
C ARG A 80 -6.02 4.40 -7.43
N PHE A 81 -6.39 3.43 -8.26
CA PHE A 81 -6.39 3.55 -9.72
C PHE A 81 -7.82 3.65 -10.23
N THR A 82 -8.15 4.72 -10.93
CA THR A 82 -9.51 4.95 -11.48
C THR A 82 -9.65 4.52 -12.92
N ASP A 83 -8.55 4.43 -13.65
CA ASP A 83 -8.55 4.35 -15.11
C ASP A 83 -8.51 2.90 -15.63
N ASP A 84 -8.35 1.92 -14.73
CA ASP A 84 -8.34 0.49 -15.04
C ASP A 84 -9.40 -0.23 -14.21
N ALA A 85 -10.48 -0.66 -14.88
CA ALA A 85 -11.62 -1.32 -14.25
C ALA A 85 -11.23 -2.59 -13.47
N ARG A 86 -10.13 -3.26 -13.83
CA ARG A 86 -9.69 -4.51 -13.18
C ARG A 86 -9.15 -4.30 -11.77
N ILE A 87 -8.68 -3.08 -11.47
CA ILE A 87 -8.09 -2.72 -10.18
C ILE A 87 -8.75 -1.46 -9.58
N ALA A 88 -9.93 -1.10 -10.08
CA ALA A 88 -10.67 0.09 -9.63
C ALA A 88 -11.04 0.03 -8.13
N ASN A 89 -11.25 -1.19 -7.62
CA ASN A 89 -11.51 -1.47 -6.21
C ASN A 89 -10.26 -1.93 -5.43
N ALA A 90 -9.06 -1.55 -5.90
CA ALA A 90 -7.82 -1.88 -5.22
C ALA A 90 -7.07 -0.63 -4.73
N LEU A 91 -6.38 -0.78 -3.61
CA LEU A 91 -5.49 0.23 -3.04
C LEU A 91 -4.03 -0.25 -3.15
N ARG A 92 -3.16 0.62 -3.67
CA ARG A 92 -1.72 0.43 -3.66
C ARG A 92 -1.12 1.16 -2.46
N ILE A 93 -0.60 0.39 -1.52
CA ILE A 93 -0.08 0.88 -0.24
C ILE A 93 1.44 0.66 -0.22
N SER A 94 2.19 1.75 -0.12
CA SER A 94 3.66 1.71 0.00
C SER A 94 4.10 1.25 1.38
N ILE A 95 5.20 0.51 1.44
CA ILE A 95 5.77 0.00 2.68
C ILE A 95 6.71 1.05 3.26
N GLY A 96 6.23 1.74 4.30
CA GLY A 96 7.00 2.70 5.09
C GLY A 96 7.71 2.05 6.27
N SER A 97 7.95 2.85 7.30
CA SER A 97 8.39 2.43 8.63
C SER A 97 7.41 1.46 9.30
N GLN A 98 7.87 0.78 10.36
CA GLN A 98 7.02 -0.10 11.15
C GLN A 98 5.81 0.63 11.74
N ALA A 99 6.01 1.88 12.19
CA ALA A 99 4.95 2.70 12.75
C ALA A 99 3.90 3.08 11.70
N GLU A 100 4.33 3.44 10.48
CA GLU A 100 3.42 3.76 9.38
C GLU A 100 2.62 2.54 8.93
N VAL A 101 3.29 1.39 8.79
CA VAL A 101 2.64 0.11 8.46
C VAL A 101 1.57 -0.24 9.49
N GLN A 102 1.89 -0.12 10.78
CA GLN A 102 0.95 -0.36 11.87
C GLN A 102 -0.24 0.61 11.83
N ALA A 103 0.04 1.91 11.63
CA ALA A 103 -1.00 2.94 11.54
C ALA A 103 -1.99 2.67 10.40
N VAL A 104 -1.50 2.20 9.25
CA VAL A 104 -2.37 1.79 8.13
C VAL A 104 -3.23 0.59 8.51
N THR A 105 -2.66 -0.45 9.11
CA THR A 105 -3.41 -1.64 9.54
C THR A 105 -4.51 -1.28 10.54
N ASP A 106 -4.20 -0.44 11.53
CA ASP A 106 -5.15 -0.03 12.56
C ASP A 106 -6.27 0.85 11.99
N ALA A 107 -5.92 1.77 11.08
CA ALA A 107 -6.90 2.59 10.39
C ALA A 107 -7.84 1.72 9.55
N LEU A 108 -7.31 0.84 8.70
CA LEU A 108 -8.13 -0.07 7.89
C LEU A 108 -9.04 -0.96 8.74
N ARG A 109 -8.54 -1.46 9.88
CA ARG A 109 -9.36 -2.24 10.82
C ARG A 109 -10.54 -1.44 11.36
N ALA A 110 -10.30 -0.20 11.78
CA ALA A 110 -11.35 0.66 12.31
C ALA A 110 -12.43 0.95 11.25
N GLU A 111 -12.01 1.23 10.01
CA GLU A 111 -12.95 1.53 8.92
C GLU A 111 -13.75 0.30 8.48
N VAL A 112 -13.09 -0.85 8.34
CA VAL A 112 -13.76 -2.11 8.01
C VAL A 112 -14.80 -2.50 9.07
N ALA A 113 -14.49 -2.30 10.34
CA ALA A 113 -15.43 -2.53 11.44
C ALA A 113 -16.62 -1.55 11.41
N ALA A 114 -16.38 -0.29 11.02
CA ALA A 114 -17.41 0.75 10.99
C ALA A 114 -18.34 0.67 9.77
N LEU A 115 -17.82 0.27 8.60
CA LEU A 115 -18.56 0.32 7.34
C LEU A 115 -19.53 -0.86 7.15
N GLY A 116 -19.40 -1.95 7.92
CA GLY A 116 -20.20 -3.15 7.71
C GLY A 116 -19.98 -3.76 6.31
N HIS A 117 -20.55 -4.94 6.06
CA HIS A 117 -20.39 -5.63 4.78
C HIS A 117 -21.21 -4.89 3.70
N VAL A 118 -20.55 -4.25 2.72
CA VAL A 118 -21.24 -3.68 1.54
C VAL A 118 -21.33 -4.78 0.48
N ASP A 119 -22.53 -5.01 -0.08
CA ASP A 119 -22.75 -6.07 -1.08
C ASP A 119 -21.96 -5.77 -2.38
N PRO A 120 -20.98 -6.62 -2.77
CA PRO A 120 -20.13 -6.37 -3.93
C PRO A 120 -20.80 -6.65 -5.28
N SER A 121 -22.10 -6.99 -5.31
CA SER A 121 -22.86 -7.22 -6.56
C SER A 121 -23.15 -5.93 -7.35
N ALA A 122 -23.18 -4.76 -6.69
CA ALA A 122 -23.49 -3.48 -7.36
C ALA A 122 -22.33 -2.93 -8.22
N ALA A 123 -21.08 -3.32 -7.93
CA ALA A 123 -19.89 -2.78 -8.62
C ALA A 123 -19.49 -3.59 -9.88
N ARG A 124 -19.99 -4.83 -10.05
CA ARG A 124 -19.56 -5.74 -11.14
C ARG A 124 -20.46 -5.74 -12.39
N SER A 125 -21.51 -4.90 -12.42
CA SER A 125 -22.54 -4.89 -13.49
C SER A 125 -22.37 -3.79 -14.57
N ARG A 126 -21.21 -3.13 -14.67
CA ARG A 126 -20.95 -2.10 -15.70
C ARG A 126 -19.78 -2.46 -16.63
N ALA A 127 -19.77 -3.70 -17.12
CA ALA A 127 -18.97 -4.12 -18.26
C ALA A 127 -19.89 -4.65 -19.36
#